data_AF-A0A918LZV0-F1
#
_entry.id   AF-A0A918LZV0-F1
#
_cell.length_a   1.000
_cell.length_b   1.000
_cell.length_c   1.000
_cell.angle_alpha   90.00
_cell.angle_beta   90.00
_cell.angle_gamma   90.00
#
_symmetry.space_group_name_H-M   'P 1'
#
loop_
_entity.id
_entity.type
_entity.pdbx_description
1 polymer ?
#
loop_
_entity_poly.entity_id
_entity_poly.type
_entity_poly.pdbx_seq_one_letter_code
_entity_poly.pdbx_strand_id
1 'polypeptide(L)' 'MNVSGEGGSLAGMSGGTPAHSVSKAGLNALTRLPAGELRADGVLVDAVCPGWVATDMGGAGGRPVA' A
#
# COMPACT_ATOMS: atom_id res chain seq x y z
N MET A 1 -5.77 -8.10 5.27
CA MET A 1 -5.87 -7.01 4.29
C MET A 1 -4.89 -5.92 4.69
N ASN A 2 -4.03 -5.50 3.77
CA ASN A 2 -2.99 -4.49 4.00
C ASN A 2 -3.40 -3.14 3.38
N VAL A 3 -2.90 -2.03 3.95
CA VAL A 3 -3.12 -0.69 3.38
C VAL A 3 -1.79 -0.15 2.86
N SER A 4 -1.63 -0.19 1.54
CA SER A 4 -0.47 0.30 0.82
C SER A 4 -0.66 1.76 0.39
N GLY A 5 0.14 2.23 -0.56
CA GLY A 5 0.07 3.57 -1.13
C GLY A 5 0.77 3.60 -2.49
N GLU A 6 0.56 4.69 -3.24
CA GLU A 6 1.09 4.85 -4.59
C GLU A 6 2.63 4.76 -4.62
N GLY A 7 3.30 5.30 -3.60
CA GLY A 7 4.76 5.21 -3.43
C GLY A 7 5.30 3.77 -3.28
N GLY A 8 4.44 2.77 -3.09
CA GLY A 8 4.83 1.36 -3.12
C GLY A 8 4.86 0.73 -4.51
N SER A 9 4.46 1.45 -5.56
CA SER A 9 4.52 1.00 -6.95
C SER A 9 5.93 1.16 -7.51
N LEU A 10 6.59 0.06 -7.88
CA LEU A 10 7.92 0.09 -8.48
C LEU A 10 7.96 0.90 -9.80
N ALA A 11 6.87 0.91 -10.55
CA ALA A 11 6.77 1.64 -11.81
C ALA A 11 6.63 3.17 -11.63
N GLY A 12 6.18 3.61 -10.44
CA GLY A 12 5.94 5.02 -10.13
C GLY A 12 6.90 5.60 -9.09
N MET A 13 7.98 4.90 -8.76
CA MET A 13 8.92 5.36 -7.72
C MET A 13 9.65 6.63 -8.17
N SER A 14 9.55 7.67 -7.34
CA SER A 14 10.31 8.92 -7.47
C SER A 14 10.99 9.29 -6.16
N GLY A 15 11.79 10.36 -6.17
CA GLY A 15 12.38 10.93 -4.95
C GLY A 15 11.35 11.57 -4.01
N GLY A 16 11.79 11.94 -2.81
CA GLY A 16 11.00 12.69 -1.81
C GLY A 16 10.83 11.94 -0.48
N THR A 17 10.37 10.68 -0.54
CA THR A 17 10.03 9.88 0.66
C THR A 17 10.55 8.44 0.58
N PRO A 18 11.86 8.21 0.38
CA PRO A 18 12.41 6.89 0.02
C PRO A 18 12.08 5.79 1.04
N ALA A 19 12.18 6.10 2.35
CA ALA A 19 11.84 5.12 3.39
C ALA A 19 10.36 4.71 3.33
N HIS A 20 9.44 5.67 3.17
CA HIS A 20 8.01 5.38 3.04
C HIS A 20 7.71 4.54 1.80
N SER A 21 8.26 4.92 0.65
CA SER A 21 8.09 4.20 -0.61
C SER A 21 8.60 2.77 -0.54
N VAL A 22 9.80 2.56 0.01
CA VAL A 22 10.37 1.21 0.22
C VAL A 22 9.52 0.39 1.18
N SER A 23 9.05 0.96 2.29
CA SER A 23 8.14 0.26 3.21
C SER A 23 6.84 -0.17 2.53
N LYS A 24 6.24 0.69 1.69
CA LYS A 24 5.01 0.37 0.96
C LYS A 24 5.25 -0.66 -0.16
N ALA A 25 6.41 -0.63 -0.82
CA ALA A 25 6.80 -1.65 -1.79
C ALA A 25 7.03 -3.01 -1.10
N GLY A 26 7.68 -3.02 0.07
CA GLY A 26 7.83 -4.20 0.91
C GLY A 26 6.48 -4.77 1.36
N LEU A 27 5.52 -3.92 1.71
CA LEU A 27 4.16 -4.35 2.07
C LEU A 27 3.44 -5.01 0.88
N ASN A 28 3.66 -4.53 -0.35
CA ASN A 28 3.14 -5.18 -1.55
C ASN A 28 3.76 -6.57 -1.74
N ALA A 29 5.07 -6.73 -1.51
CA ALA A 29 5.72 -8.03 -1.55
C ALA A 29 5.18 -8.98 -0.45
N LEU A 30 5.02 -8.48 0.78
CA LEU A 30 4.43 -9.19 1.92
C LEU A 30 2.95 -9.54 1.69
N THR A 31 2.29 -8.94 0.71
CA THR A 31 0.95 -9.35 0.31
C THR A 31 1.02 -10.53 -0.66
N ARG A 32 1.92 -10.48 -1.65
CA ARG A 32 2.02 -11.51 -2.70
C ARG A 32 2.56 -12.85 -2.20
N LEU A 33 3.56 -12.83 -1.31
CA LEU A 33 4.20 -14.07 -0.84
C LEU A 33 3.22 -14.93 -0.02
N PRO A 34 2.59 -14.43 1.06
CA PRO A 34 1.65 -15.21 1.85
C PRO A 34 0.35 -15.52 1.11
N ALA A 35 -0.07 -14.69 0.14
CA ALA A 35 -1.21 -15.00 -0.72
C ALA A 35 -1.00 -16.31 -1.50
N GLY A 36 0.24 -16.61 -1.91
CA GLY A 36 0.60 -17.87 -2.55
C GLY A 36 0.61 -19.03 -1.55
N GLU A 37 1.23 -18.83 -0.39
CA GLU A 37 1.40 -19.87 0.63
C GLU A 37 0.06 -20.31 1.24
N LEU A 38 -0.81 -19.35 1.58
CA LEU A 38 -2.06 -19.61 2.30
C LEU A 38 -3.24 -19.93 1.38
N ARG A 39 -2.99 -20.05 0.07
CA ARG A 39 -4.05 -20.32 -0.91
C ARG A 39 -4.76 -21.65 -0.66
N ALA A 40 -4.01 -22.69 -0.26
CA ALA A 40 -4.57 -24.01 0.05
C ALA A 40 -5.47 -23.99 1.29
N ASP A 41 -5.20 -23.06 2.22
CA ASP A 41 -5.98 -22.88 3.45
C ASP A 41 -7.23 -22.01 3.24
N GLY A 42 -7.48 -21.55 2.00
CA GLY A 42 -8.62 -20.70 1.67
C GLY A 42 -8.51 -19.27 2.21
N VAL A 43 -7.32 -18.83 2.61
CA VAL A 43 -7.09 -17.48 3.15
C VAL A 43 -6.73 -16.52 2.03
N LEU A 44 -7.47 -15.41 1.95
CA LEU A 44 -7.21 -14.33 1.01
C LEU A 44 -6.32 -13.25 1.65
N VAL A 45 -5.24 -12.89 0.95
CA VAL A 45 -4.33 -11.81 1.33
C VAL A 45 -4.30 -10.80 0.19
N ASP A 46 -4.62 -9.55 0.51
CA ASP A 46 -4.71 -8.45 -0.46
C ASP A 46 -4.24 -7.12 0.15
N ALA A 47 -3.91 -6.16 -0.71
CA ALA A 47 -3.49 -4.81 -0.35
C ALA A 47 -4.24 -3.76 -1.18
N VAL A 48 -4.71 -2.71 -0.50
CA VAL A 48 -5.36 -1.56 -1.15
C VAL A 48 -4.48 -0.33 -1.15
N CYS A 49 -4.55 0.44 -2.23
CA CYS A 49 -3.96 1.77 -2.33
C CYS A 49 -5.10 2.81 -2.31
N PRO A 50 -5.28 3.56 -1.22
CA PRO A 50 -6.40 4.49 -1.10
C PRO A 50 -6.19 5.78 -1.90
N GLY A 51 -5.01 6.00 -2.49
CA GLY A 51 -4.61 7.28 -3.07
C GLY A 51 -4.38 8.34 -1.99
N TRP A 52 -4.52 9.62 -2.37
CA TRP A 52 -4.35 10.75 -1.44
C TRP A 52 -5.66 11.05 -0.68
N VAL A 53 -5.64 10.90 0.64
CA VAL A 53 -6.82 10.99 1.53
C VAL A 53 -6.68 12.15 2.51
N ALA A 54 -7.77 12.90 2.76
CA ALA A 54 -7.81 14.00 3.71
C ALA A 54 -7.78 13.48 5.15
N THR A 55 -6.56 13.24 5.63
CA THR A 55 -6.21 12.86 7.00
C THR A 55 -5.13 13.80 7.50
N ASP A 56 -4.77 13.76 8.78
CA ASP A 56 -3.66 14.57 9.31
C ASP A 56 -2.35 14.35 8.53
N MET A 57 -2.11 13.12 8.06
CA MET A 57 -0.95 12.78 7.23
C MET A 57 -1.05 13.29 5.78
N GLY A 58 -2.27 13.35 5.23
CA GLY A 58 -2.51 13.76 3.83
C GLY A 58 -2.89 15.24 3.66
N GLY A 59 -3.18 15.96 4.73
CA GLY A 59 -3.61 17.36 4.67
C GLY A 59 -4.93 17.59 3.91
N ALA A 60 -5.27 18.86 3.73
CA ALA A 60 -6.57 19.28 3.21
C ALA A 60 -6.81 19.01 1.70
N GLY A 61 -5.78 18.61 0.95
CA GLY A 61 -5.87 18.37 -0.49
C GLY A 61 -6.44 17.00 -0.89
N GLY A 62 -6.77 16.16 0.08
CA GLY A 62 -7.20 14.79 -0.18
C GLY A 62 -8.67 14.53 -0.33
N ARG A 63 -8.99 13.34 -0.85
CA ARG A 63 -10.36 12.85 -0.88
C ARG A 63 -10.90 12.77 0.56
N PRO A 64 -12.08 13.35 0.85
CA PRO A 64 -12.69 13.30 2.17
C PRO A 64 -12.93 11.85 2.64
N VAL A 65 -12.85 11.64 3.95
CA VAL A 65 -13.41 10.45 4.59
C VAL A 65 -14.92 10.67 4.73
N ALA A 66 -15.72 9.71 4.26
CA ALA A 66 -17.17 9.75 4.38
C ALA A 66 -17.60 9.28 5.79
#